data_AF-A0A938HNY3-F1
#
_entry.id   AF-A0A938HNY3-F1
#
_cell.length_a   1.000
_cell.length_b   1.000
_cell.length_c   1.000
_cell.angle_alpha   90.00
_cell.angle_beta   90.00
_cell.angle_gamma   90.00
#
_symmetry.space_group_name_H-M   'P 1'
#
loop_
_entity.id
_entity.type
_entity.pdbx_description
1 polymer ?
#
loop_
_entity_poly.entity_id
_entity_poly.type
_entity_poly.pdbx_seq_one_letter_code
_entity_poly.pdbx_strand_id
1 'polypeptide(L)'
;MPTFVWTEKCDGCKGADGGPACVYICPHDLMKLDAGRGKAFNQEPDQCWDCQCCVKACPQQAVEVRPGADYVPMGGAAIPVRSDNAIEWTIKFRDGEVKRFTFPVRTTPEGSIDPYRGKPAAGNLKDQLLFTEVGRTLPVL
;
A
#
# COMPACT_ATOMS: atom_id res chain seq x y z
N MET A 1 6.34 -4.47 -13.96
CA MET A 1 5.10 -3.76 -14.34
C MET A 1 5.10 -2.46 -13.53
N PRO A 2 5.14 -1.27 -14.15
CA PRO A 2 5.47 -0.07 -13.39
C PRO A 2 4.33 0.89 -13.07
N THR A 3 4.51 1.60 -11.98
CA THR A 3 3.79 2.84 -11.70
C THR A 3 4.32 4.01 -12.53
N PHE A 4 3.43 4.94 -12.85
CA PHE A 4 3.77 6.23 -13.43
C PHE A 4 2.97 7.34 -12.72
N VAL A 5 3.36 8.60 -12.96
CA VAL A 5 2.77 9.76 -12.28
C VAL A 5 2.17 10.73 -13.30
N TRP A 6 0.89 11.03 -13.12
CA TRP A 6 0.15 12.09 -13.80
C TRP A 6 0.63 13.45 -13.31
N THR A 7 1.46 14.12 -14.12
CA THR A 7 2.14 15.37 -13.73
C THR A 7 1.21 16.54 -13.45
N GLU A 8 0.03 16.53 -14.05
CA GLU A 8 -1.02 17.52 -13.88
C GLU A 8 -1.76 17.39 -12.54
N LYS A 9 -1.78 16.19 -11.95
CA LYS A 9 -2.36 15.93 -10.61
C LYS A 9 -1.34 15.99 -9.50
N CYS A 10 -0.10 15.57 -9.77
CA CYS A 10 0.94 15.50 -8.76
C CYS A 10 1.35 16.91 -8.32
N ASP A 11 1.21 17.22 -7.04
CA ASP A 11 1.65 18.47 -6.43
C ASP A 11 3.03 18.34 -5.76
N GLY A 12 3.64 17.16 -5.81
CA GLY A 12 4.89 16.85 -5.10
C GLY A 12 4.71 16.76 -3.58
N CYS A 13 3.47 16.65 -3.08
CA CYS A 13 3.11 16.73 -1.66
C CYS A 13 3.73 17.93 -0.94
N LYS A 14 3.76 19.08 -1.63
CA LYS A 14 4.26 20.34 -1.04
C LYS A 14 3.50 20.67 0.24
N GLY A 15 4.23 20.94 1.32
CA GLY A 15 3.65 21.30 2.61
C GLY A 15 3.22 20.11 3.49
N ALA A 16 3.47 18.87 3.08
CA ALA A 16 3.28 17.70 3.95
C ALA A 16 4.52 17.45 4.82
N ASP A 17 4.33 17.31 6.13
CA ASP A 17 5.41 17.15 7.12
C ASP A 17 6.28 15.89 6.91
N GLY A 18 5.74 14.86 6.25
CA GLY A 18 6.44 13.60 5.94
C GLY A 18 7.02 13.51 4.52
N GLY A 19 6.94 14.59 3.74
CA GLY A 19 7.30 14.57 2.32
C GLY A 19 6.33 13.76 1.45
N PRO A 20 6.73 13.38 0.22
CA PRO A 20 5.84 12.72 -0.71
C PRO A 20 5.43 11.32 -0.27
N ALA A 21 4.13 11.10 -0.05
CA ALA A 21 3.58 9.82 0.42
C ALA A 21 3.99 8.62 -0.45
N CYS A 22 4.06 8.81 -1.77
CA CYS A 22 4.48 7.77 -2.70
C CYS A 22 5.95 7.35 -2.53
N VAL A 23 6.83 8.29 -2.19
CA VAL A 23 8.25 8.05 -1.89
C VAL A 23 8.38 7.27 -0.59
N TYR A 24 7.70 7.74 0.46
CA TYR A 24 7.71 7.09 1.77
C TYR A 24 7.22 5.64 1.74
N ILE A 25 6.10 5.37 1.05
CA ILE A 25 5.42 4.07 1.15
C ILE A 25 5.97 3.01 0.18
N CYS A 26 6.86 3.38 -0.76
CA CYS A 26 7.37 2.42 -1.73
C CYS A 26 8.27 1.40 -1.04
N PRO A 27 7.90 0.10 -0.97
CA PRO A 27 8.68 -0.88 -0.22
C PRO A 27 10.02 -1.21 -0.88
N HIS A 28 10.22 -0.78 -2.13
CA HIS A 28 11.42 -1.02 -2.91
C HIS A 28 12.11 0.29 -3.33
N ASP A 29 11.80 1.41 -2.66
CA ASP A 29 12.44 2.72 -2.85
C ASP A 29 12.42 3.25 -4.31
N LEU A 30 11.45 2.82 -5.12
CA LEU A 30 11.39 3.15 -6.54
C LEU A 30 10.79 4.53 -6.82
N MET A 31 9.91 5.00 -5.94
CA MET A 31 9.28 6.32 -6.09
C MET A 31 10.23 7.40 -5.57
N LYS A 32 10.54 8.39 -6.40
CA LYS A 32 11.39 9.54 -6.05
C LYS A 32 10.71 10.85 -6.39
N LEU A 33 11.13 11.93 -5.72
CA LEU A 33 10.74 13.29 -6.06
C LEU A 33 11.81 13.93 -6.94
N ASP A 34 11.43 14.39 -8.11
CA ASP A 34 12.24 15.34 -8.86
C ASP A 34 12.06 16.72 -8.23
N ALA A 35 13.07 17.20 -7.50
CA ALA A 35 13.03 18.49 -6.81
C ALA A 35 12.95 19.69 -7.77
N GLY A 36 13.52 19.56 -8.98
CA GLY A 36 13.49 20.63 -9.99
C GLY A 36 12.09 20.80 -10.58
N ARG A 37 11.37 19.69 -10.78
CA ARG A 37 10.00 19.69 -11.32
C ARG A 37 8.93 19.80 -10.22
N GLY A 38 9.27 19.43 -8.99
CA GLY A 38 8.32 19.23 -7.91
C GLY A 38 7.30 18.13 -8.22
N LYS A 39 7.71 17.08 -8.93
CA LYS A 39 6.86 15.95 -9.34
C LYS A 39 7.51 14.63 -8.96
N ALA A 40 6.71 13.68 -8.50
CA ALA A 40 7.21 12.33 -8.25
C ALA A 40 7.36 11.53 -9.56
N PHE A 41 8.22 10.52 -9.55
CA PHE A 41 8.41 9.57 -10.65
C PHE A 41 8.86 8.21 -10.09
N ASN A 42 8.77 7.16 -10.92
CA ASN A 42 9.37 5.86 -10.63
C ASN A 42 10.75 5.80 -11.31
N GLN A 43 11.82 5.62 -10.53
CA GLN A 43 13.20 5.64 -11.03
C GLN A 43 13.65 4.34 -11.71
N GLU A 44 13.02 3.21 -11.35
CA GLU A 44 13.40 1.88 -11.84
C GLU A 44 12.13 1.02 -12.09
N PRO A 45 11.43 1.28 -13.22
CA PRO A 45 10.13 0.69 -13.55
C PRO A 45 10.12 -0.85 -13.63
N ASP A 46 11.23 -1.45 -14.04
CA ASP A 46 11.42 -2.89 -14.18
C ASP A 46 11.49 -3.62 -12.83
N GLN A 47 11.93 -2.94 -11.77
CA GLN A 47 11.92 -3.45 -10.40
C GLN A 47 10.58 -3.28 -9.68
N CYS A 48 9.56 -2.74 -10.36
CA CYS A 48 8.26 -2.49 -9.77
C CYS A 48 7.40 -3.77 -9.71
N TRP A 49 6.87 -4.04 -8.51
CA TRP A 49 6.08 -5.22 -8.19
C TRP A 49 4.56 -5.00 -8.23
N ASP A 50 4.10 -3.83 -8.66
CA ASP A 50 2.66 -3.53 -8.78
C ASP A 50 1.83 -3.72 -7.50
N CYS A 51 2.44 -3.57 -6.32
CA CYS A 51 1.72 -3.64 -5.04
C CYS A 51 0.66 -2.53 -4.85
N GLN A 52 0.74 -1.47 -5.67
CA GLN A 52 -0.10 -0.28 -5.63
C GLN A 52 -0.08 0.47 -4.30
N CYS A 53 0.94 0.28 -3.46
CA CYS A 53 1.10 1.05 -2.21
C CYS A 53 1.17 2.56 -2.47
N CYS A 54 2.02 2.98 -3.42
CA CYS A 54 2.15 4.39 -3.79
C CYS A 54 0.92 4.95 -4.50
N VAL A 55 0.14 4.11 -5.21
CA VAL A 55 -1.15 4.48 -5.81
C VAL A 55 -2.17 4.77 -4.70
N LYS A 56 -2.34 3.84 -3.76
CA LYS A 56 -3.29 3.95 -2.64
C LYS A 56 -2.97 5.09 -1.69
N ALA A 57 -1.68 5.39 -1.49
CA ALA A 57 -1.23 6.43 -0.56
C ALA A 57 -1.23 7.85 -1.16
N CYS A 58 -1.31 8.00 -2.48
CA CYS A 58 -1.22 9.32 -3.10
C CYS A 58 -2.50 10.13 -2.83
N PRO A 59 -2.44 11.24 -2.07
CA PRO A 59 -3.64 12.02 -1.73
C PRO A 59 -4.29 12.67 -2.96
N GLN A 60 -3.49 13.02 -3.96
CA GLN A 60 -3.96 13.60 -5.22
C GLN A 60 -4.40 12.56 -6.26
N GLN A 61 -4.30 11.26 -5.93
CA GLN A 61 -4.54 10.16 -6.88
C GLN A 61 -3.80 10.35 -8.21
N ALA A 62 -2.55 10.80 -8.10
CA ALA A 62 -1.70 11.13 -9.24
C ALA A 62 -0.85 9.95 -9.72
N VAL A 63 -0.77 8.85 -8.96
CA VAL A 63 0.01 7.66 -9.32
C VAL A 63 -0.93 6.60 -9.85
N GLU A 64 -0.57 5.96 -10.96
CA GLU A 64 -1.32 4.84 -11.54
C GLU A 64 -0.35 3.74 -11.97
N VAL A 65 -0.84 2.50 -12.06
CA VAL A 65 -0.08 1.37 -12.62
C VAL A 65 -0.36 1.27 -14.11
N ARG A 66 0.72 1.18 -14.90
CA ARG A 66 0.64 0.64 -16.24
C ARG A 66 1.16 -0.81 -16.17
N PRO A 67 0.31 -1.81 -16.45
CA PRO A 67 0.74 -3.20 -16.42
C PRO A 67 1.93 -3.50 -17.36
N GLY A 68 2.63 -4.60 -17.10
CA GLY A 68 3.89 -4.98 -17.76
C GLY A 68 3.78 -5.00 -19.27
N ALA A 69 4.66 -4.23 -19.92
CA ALA A 69 4.67 -4.09 -21.38
C ALA A 69 5.11 -5.37 -22.11
N ASP A 70 5.70 -6.32 -21.38
CA ASP A 70 6.18 -7.61 -21.84
C ASP A 70 5.04 -8.62 -22.11
N TYR A 71 3.89 -8.50 -21.44
CA TYR A 71 2.77 -9.44 -21.61
C TYR A 71 1.37 -8.83 -21.53
N VAL A 72 1.21 -7.54 -21.16
CA VAL A 72 -0.12 -6.92 -21.02
C VAL A 72 -0.38 -5.91 -22.15
N PRO A 73 -1.46 -6.06 -22.93
CA PRO A 73 -1.84 -5.08 -23.93
C PRO A 73 -2.31 -3.76 -23.27
N MET A 74 -2.18 -2.66 -24.00
CA MET A 74 -2.62 -1.34 -23.54
C MET A 74 -4.13 -1.25 -23.28
N GLY A 75 -4.55 -0.30 -22.44
CA GLY A 75 -5.96 0.10 -22.28
C GLY A 75 -6.66 -0.45 -21.04
N GLY A 76 -6.05 -1.41 -20.33
CA GLY A 76 -6.55 -1.87 -19.03
C GLY A 76 -6.05 -0.99 -17.86
N ALA A 77 -6.88 -0.85 -16.81
CA ALA A 77 -6.51 -0.15 -15.58
C ALA A 77 -7.24 -0.71 -14.35
N ALA A 78 -6.55 -0.78 -13.22
CA ALA A 78 -7.10 -1.13 -11.90
C ALA A 78 -6.88 0.03 -10.93
N ILE A 79 -7.95 0.75 -10.57
CA ILE A 79 -7.88 2.04 -9.88
C ILE A 79 -8.47 1.87 -8.46
N PRO A 80 -7.64 1.87 -7.41
CA PRO A 80 -8.11 1.80 -6.04
C PRO A 80 -8.44 3.19 -5.46
N VAL A 81 -9.48 3.24 -4.63
CA VAL A 81 -9.73 4.34 -3.68
C VAL A 81 -9.85 3.73 -2.29
N ARG A 82 -8.91 4.03 -1.40
CA ARG A 82 -8.87 3.44 -0.05
C ARG A 82 -9.36 4.46 0.98
N SER A 83 -10.25 4.02 1.86
CA SER A 83 -10.64 4.71 3.09
C SER A 83 -10.16 3.92 4.32
N ASP A 84 -10.53 4.36 5.52
CA ASP A 84 -10.09 3.74 6.78
C ASP A 84 -10.63 2.33 6.98
N ASN A 85 -11.85 2.06 6.48
CA ASN A 85 -12.59 0.82 6.71
C ASN A 85 -12.97 0.07 5.44
N ALA A 86 -12.81 0.67 4.25
CA ALA A 86 -13.10 0.04 2.98
C ALA A 86 -12.07 0.39 1.88
N ILE A 87 -12.11 -0.39 0.81
CA ILE A 87 -11.42 -0.09 -0.44
C ILE A 87 -12.36 -0.30 -1.61
N GLU A 88 -12.42 0.68 -2.49
CA GLU A 88 -13.16 0.62 -3.74
C GLU A 88 -12.21 0.39 -4.90
N TRP A 89 -12.64 -0.42 -5.86
CA TRP A 89 -11.89 -0.72 -7.06
C TRP A 89 -12.73 -0.42 -8.28
N THR A 90 -12.17 0.35 -9.21
CA THR A 90 -12.67 0.47 -10.57
C THR A 90 -11.72 -0.26 -11.51
N ILE A 91 -12.21 -1.32 -12.16
CA ILE A 91 -11.48 -2.09 -13.17
C ILE A 91 -11.99 -1.67 -14.54
N LYS A 92 -11.11 -1.11 -15.37
CA LYS A 92 -11.38 -0.76 -16.76
C LYS A 92 -10.72 -1.78 -17.67
N PHE A 93 -11.50 -2.41 -18.54
CA PHE A 93 -11.00 -3.31 -19.56
C PHE A 93 -10.64 -2.54 -20.82
N ARG A 94 -9.81 -3.15 -21.67
CA ARG A 94 -9.33 -2.56 -22.93
C ARG A 94 -10.47 -2.21 -23.90
N ASP A 95 -11.56 -2.97 -23.87
CA ASP A 95 -12.75 -2.77 -24.71
C ASP A 95 -13.70 -1.68 -24.17
N GLY A 96 -13.38 -1.09 -23.02
CA GLY A 96 -14.18 -0.08 -22.36
C GLY A 96 -15.16 -0.62 -21.31
N GLU A 97 -15.25 -1.94 -21.09
CA GLU A 97 -16.05 -2.49 -19.98
C GLU A 97 -15.50 -1.95 -18.64
N VAL A 98 -16.40 -1.57 -17.73
CA VAL A 98 -16.04 -1.07 -16.40
C VAL A 98 -16.74 -1.88 -15.31
N LYS A 99 -15.95 -2.46 -14.41
CA LYS A 99 -16.44 -3.15 -13.21
C LYS A 99 -16.07 -2.37 -11.96
N ARG A 100 -16.96 -2.33 -10.99
CA ARG A 100 -16.75 -1.65 -9.71
C ARG A 100 -16.99 -2.61 -8.56
N PHE A 101 -16.11 -2.56 -7.57
CA PHE A 101 -16.16 -3.41 -6.38
C PHE A 101 -15.86 -2.59 -5.14
N THR A 102 -16.43 -3.00 -4.01
CA THR A 102 -16.15 -2.42 -2.69
C THR A 102 -15.91 -3.56 -1.72
N PHE A 103 -14.81 -3.48 -0.96
CA PHE A 103 -14.44 -4.49 0.02
C PHE A 103 -14.14 -3.83 1.37
N PRO A 104 -14.61 -4.40 2.50
CA PRO A 104 -14.17 -3.95 3.82
C PRO A 104 -12.69 -4.31 4.04
N VAL A 105 -11.91 -3.41 4.65
CA VAL A 105 -10.48 -3.65 4.96
C VAL A 105 -10.16 -3.66 6.44
N ARG A 106 -11.03 -3.07 7.28
CA ARG A 106 -10.78 -2.96 8.73
C ARG A 106 -12.09 -2.86 9.51
N THR A 107 -12.14 -3.51 10.67
CA THR A 107 -13.30 -3.50 11.59
C THR A 107 -13.07 -2.66 12.86
N THR A 108 -11.85 -2.19 13.07
CA THR A 108 -11.45 -1.34 14.20
C THR A 108 -10.79 -0.06 13.70
N PRO A 109 -10.87 1.06 14.44
CA PRO A 109 -10.23 2.32 14.02
C PRO A 109 -8.71 2.20 13.84
N GLU A 110 -8.15 3.10 13.03
CA GLU A 110 -6.70 3.27 12.96
C GLU A 110 -6.12 3.72 14.30
N GLY A 111 -4.93 3.21 14.64
CA GLY A 111 -4.25 3.52 15.91
C GLY A 111 -4.90 2.91 17.16
N SER A 112 -6.03 2.20 17.06
CA SER A 112 -6.77 1.71 18.24
C SER A 112 -6.25 0.39 18.83
N ILE A 113 -5.19 -0.19 18.28
CA ILE A 113 -4.66 -1.49 18.72
C ILE A 113 -3.87 -1.28 20.01
N ASP A 114 -4.33 -1.92 21.08
CA ASP A 114 -3.62 -2.03 22.35
C ASP A 114 -3.08 -3.47 22.49
N PRO A 115 -1.79 -3.72 22.16
CA PRO A 115 -1.25 -5.07 22.03
C PRO A 115 -1.22 -5.85 23.34
N TYR A 116 -1.24 -5.16 24.49
CA TYR A 116 -1.13 -5.77 25.82
C TYR A 116 -2.42 -5.73 26.62
N ARG A 117 -3.51 -5.17 26.07
CA ARG A 117 -4.82 -5.12 26.73
C ARG A 117 -5.30 -6.50 27.18
N GLY A 118 -5.47 -6.67 28.48
CA GLY A 118 -5.96 -7.92 29.05
C GLY A 118 -5.07 -9.13 28.77
N LYS A 119 -3.79 -8.92 28.43
CA LYS A 119 -2.80 -9.97 28.24
C LYS A 119 -1.92 -10.10 29.49
N PRO A 120 -1.41 -11.30 29.79
CA PRO A 120 -0.46 -11.50 30.88
C PRO A 120 0.87 -10.77 30.61
N ALA A 121 1.68 -10.61 31.66
CA ALA A 121 3.06 -10.16 31.53
C ALA A 121 3.93 -11.22 30.83
N ALA A 122 5.14 -10.83 30.41
CA ALA A 122 6.11 -11.75 29.82
C ALA A 122 6.41 -12.92 30.78
N GLY A 123 6.43 -14.14 30.22
CA GLY A 123 6.72 -15.38 30.94
C GLY A 123 8.21 -15.69 31.05
N ASN A 124 8.54 -16.97 31.19
CA ASN A 124 9.92 -17.43 31.31
C ASN A 124 10.59 -17.54 29.92
N LEU A 125 11.61 -16.70 29.67
CA LEU A 125 12.38 -16.71 28.42
C LEU A 125 13.09 -18.04 28.10
N LYS A 126 13.20 -18.97 29.06
CA LYS A 126 13.85 -20.26 28.87
C LYS A 126 12.91 -21.38 28.42
N ASP A 127 11.59 -21.14 28.43
CA ASP A 127 10.65 -22.09 27.82
C ASP A 127 10.33 -21.68 26.38
N GLN A 128 9.40 -22.38 25.74
CA GLN A 128 9.02 -22.17 24.34
C GLN A 128 7.66 -21.47 24.21
N LEU A 129 7.10 -20.96 25.31
CA LEU A 129 5.78 -20.33 25.32
C LEU A 129 5.88 -18.86 24.89
N LEU A 130 4.94 -18.43 24.04
CA LEU A 130 4.72 -17.01 23.83
C LEU A 130 4.07 -16.39 25.07
N PHE A 131 4.17 -15.06 25.24
CA PHE A 131 3.66 -14.39 26.43
C PHE A 131 2.16 -14.65 26.68
N THR A 132 1.37 -14.94 25.64
CA THR A 132 -0.07 -15.25 25.74
C THR A 132 -0.39 -16.72 26.00
N GLU A 133 0.61 -17.59 26.07
CA GLU A 133 0.46 -19.05 26.16
C GLU A 133 0.70 -19.59 27.57
N VAL A 134 0.54 -18.74 28.58
CA VAL A 134 0.70 -19.09 29.99
C VAL A 134 -0.13 -20.33 30.34
N GLY A 135 0.53 -21.34 30.91
CA GLY A 135 -0.11 -22.59 31.33
C GLY A 135 -0.42 -23.57 30.20
N ARG A 136 -0.02 -23.30 28.95
CA ARG A 136 -0.13 -24.28 27.87
C ARG A 136 1.00 -25.32 27.96
N THR A 137 0.65 -26.57 27.66
CA THR A 137 1.62 -27.62 27.37
C THR A 137 1.83 -27.65 25.85
N LEU A 138 3.07 -27.50 25.42
CA LEU A 138 3.41 -27.59 24.00
C LEU A 138 3.46 -29.04 23.53
N PRO A 139 3.10 -29.33 22.27
CA PRO A 139 3.28 -30.66 21.70
C PRO A 139 4.76 -31.05 21.74
N VAL A 140 5.03 -32.30 22.13
CA VAL A 140 6.38 -32.87 22.04
C VAL A 140 6.60 -33.30 20.59
N LEU A 141 7.65 -32.75 19.96
CA LEU A 141 8.11 -33.17 18.63
C LEU A 141 8.85 -34.51 18.70
#